data_AF-A0A2P4QBH1-F1
#
_entry.id   AF-A0A2P4QBH1-F1
#
_cell.length_a   1.000
_cell.length_b   1.000
_cell.length_c   1.000
_cell.angle_alpha   90.00
_cell.angle_beta   90.00
_cell.angle_gamma   90.00
#
_symmetry.space_group_name_H-M   'P 1'
#
loop_
_entity.id
_entity.type
_entity.pdbx_description
1 polymer ?
#
loop_
_entity_poly.entity_id
_entity_poly.type
_entity_poly.pdbx_seq_one_letter_code
_entity_poly.pdbx_strand_id
1 'polypeptide(L)'
;MNASALHNLRCIQYNPKEDMTDFISKFLSLCRTANITSLEEQKTYLLNSLLDDNIRNILASKFRNVDDFDWVIRLFQGIMYEYPMHQIRYGSKITIKHCSTGNFLSHGEQIPIETDSQLSKVSCDGMSRPAANEIWIVSSPYGENKVPGDPIHYNSIISLKHETTGGSLHATENNVWSFMGRSENSNWLVRRHTTEPGYHNDPNGVWAIGDIIILENVSNKLPLYSNDNHNVSLDGDGYEENNKWYAEIAGQ
;
A
#
# COMPACT_ATOMS: atom_id res chain seq x y z
N MET A 1 0.15 37.22 19.80
CA MET A 1 0.69 36.05 19.09
C MET A 1 2.09 35.79 19.64
N ASN A 2 2.34 34.64 20.27
CA ASN A 2 3.67 34.31 20.80
C ASN A 2 4.55 33.77 19.66
N ALA A 3 5.52 34.57 19.21
CA ALA A 3 6.38 34.23 18.08
C ALA A 3 7.19 32.93 18.28
N SER A 4 7.56 32.62 19.53
CA SER A 4 8.27 31.38 19.86
C SER A 4 7.37 30.15 19.73
N ALA A 5 6.13 30.23 20.22
CA ALA A 5 5.17 29.13 20.09
C ALA A 5 4.81 28.86 18.62
N LEU A 6 4.62 29.91 17.82
CA LEU A 6 4.35 29.77 16.39
C LEU A 6 5.53 29.16 15.62
N HIS A 7 6.76 29.56 15.96
CA HIS A 7 7.96 28.95 15.41
C HIS A 7 8.04 27.45 15.76
N ASN A 8 7.82 27.11 17.03
CA ASN A 8 7.82 25.73 17.50
C ASN A 8 6.72 24.89 16.83
N LEU A 9 5.54 25.46 16.58
CA LEU A 9 4.45 24.78 15.87
C LEU A 9 4.81 24.48 14.40
N ARG A 10 5.63 25.31 13.75
CA ARG A 10 6.10 25.08 12.38
C ARG A 10 7.20 24.02 12.30
N CYS A 11 7.93 23.81 13.39
CA CYS A 11 9.06 22.89 13.46
C CYS A 11 8.74 21.59 14.20
N ILE A 12 7.54 21.47 14.80
CA ILE A 12 7.15 20.25 15.51
C ILE A 12 7.05 19.09 14.51
N GLN A 13 7.59 17.95 14.89
CA GLN A 13 7.51 16.71 14.13
C GLN A 13 6.96 15.62 15.04
N TYR A 14 6.06 14.80 14.51
CA TYR A 14 5.62 13.59 15.18
C TYR A 14 6.70 12.50 15.07
N ASN A 15 7.08 11.92 16.19
CA ASN A 15 7.99 10.79 16.26
C ASN A 15 7.22 9.53 16.67
N PRO A 16 7.16 8.48 15.84
CA PRO A 16 6.46 7.23 16.19
C PRO A 16 6.97 6.52 17.45
N LYS A 17 8.17 6.86 17.95
CA LYS A 17 8.72 6.34 19.21
C LYS A 17 8.26 7.14 20.44
N GLU A 18 7.66 8.31 20.25
CA GLU A 18 7.13 9.13 21.33
C GLU A 18 5.69 8.71 21.66
N ASP A 19 5.27 8.89 22.92
CA ASP A 19 3.87 8.65 23.27
C ASP A 19 2.96 9.62 22.51
N MET A 20 1.96 9.07 21.82
CA MET A 20 1.07 9.85 20.99
C MET A 20 0.28 10.91 21.79
N THR A 21 -0.05 10.59 23.04
CA THR A 21 -0.76 11.50 23.96
C THR A 21 0.13 12.68 24.32
N ASP A 22 1.43 12.44 24.53
CA ASP A 22 2.41 13.49 24.82
C ASP A 22 2.58 14.43 23.62
N PHE A 23 2.67 13.88 22.41
CA PHE A 23 2.71 14.68 21.18
C PHE A 23 1.46 15.55 21.03
N ILE A 24 0.27 14.96 21.15
CA ILE A 24 -1.00 15.69 21.00
C ILE A 24 -1.10 16.80 22.05
N SER A 25 -0.74 16.51 23.30
CA SER A 25 -0.76 17.49 24.39
C SER A 25 0.20 18.66 24.10
N LYS A 26 1.41 18.37 23.61
CA LYS A 26 2.39 19.37 23.18
C LYS A 26 1.88 20.21 22.02
N PHE A 27 1.33 19.57 20.99
CA PHE A 27 0.75 20.23 19.82
C PHE A 27 -0.39 21.19 20.23
N LEU A 28 -1.36 20.69 21.00
CA LEU A 28 -2.50 21.49 21.47
C LEU A 28 -2.06 22.68 22.34
N SER A 29 -1.05 22.48 23.19
CA SER A 29 -0.44 23.55 23.97
C SER A 29 0.17 24.65 23.09
N LEU A 30 0.89 24.25 22.03
CA LEU A 30 1.46 25.19 21.06
C LEU A 30 0.39 25.95 20.29
N CYS A 31 -0.67 25.29 19.84
CA CYS A 31 -1.81 25.96 19.20
C CYS A 31 -2.43 27.02 20.12
N ARG A 32 -2.72 26.67 21.38
CA ARG A 32 -3.26 27.61 22.38
C ARG A 32 -2.33 28.80 22.62
N THR A 33 -1.03 28.53 22.81
CA THR A 33 -0.03 29.57 23.10
C THR A 33 0.24 30.50 21.91
N ALA A 34 0.18 29.96 20.69
CA ALA A 34 0.29 30.72 19.45
C ALA A 34 -1.02 31.42 19.04
N ASN A 35 -2.13 31.16 19.75
CA ASN A 35 -3.48 31.65 19.48
C ASN A 35 -4.06 31.17 18.12
N ILE A 36 -3.74 29.93 17.74
CA ILE A 36 -4.28 29.26 16.54
C ILE A 36 -5.66 28.71 16.87
N THR A 37 -6.69 29.37 16.36
CA THR A 37 -8.11 29.06 16.61
C THR A 37 -8.84 28.57 15.36
N SER A 38 -8.27 28.77 14.17
CA SER A 38 -8.84 28.30 12.91
C SER A 38 -8.66 26.78 12.78
N LEU A 39 -9.77 26.07 12.55
CA LEU A 39 -9.77 24.62 12.31
C LEU A 39 -8.83 24.24 11.15
N GLU A 40 -8.88 24.98 10.05
CA GLU A 40 -8.06 24.69 8.86
C GLU A 40 -6.57 24.95 9.11
N GLU A 41 -6.22 25.95 9.92
CA GLU A 41 -4.83 26.15 10.35
C GLU A 41 -4.36 25.00 11.24
N GLN A 42 -5.18 24.57 12.19
CA GLN A 42 -4.85 23.44 13.07
C GLN A 42 -4.65 22.14 12.27
N LYS A 43 -5.54 21.82 11.33
CA LYS A 43 -5.37 20.70 10.39
C LYS A 43 -4.05 20.80 9.62
N THR A 44 -3.75 21.97 9.09
CA THR A 44 -2.53 22.22 8.30
C THR A 44 -1.28 22.00 9.13
N TYR A 45 -1.22 22.54 10.35
CA TYR A 45 -0.07 22.34 11.25
C TYR A 45 0.08 20.89 11.68
N LEU A 46 -1.02 20.19 11.96
CA LEU A 46 -0.99 18.78 12.31
C LEU A 46 -0.46 17.93 11.13
N LEU A 47 -0.93 18.16 9.91
CA LEU A 47 -0.44 17.46 8.72
C LEU A 47 1.04 17.73 8.45
N ASN A 48 1.48 18.97 8.61
CA ASN A 48 2.88 19.36 8.39
C ASN A 48 3.83 18.80 9.44
N SER A 49 3.33 18.36 10.60
CA SER A 49 4.14 17.68 11.61
C SER A 49 4.55 16.26 11.20
N LEU A 50 3.94 15.70 10.15
CA LEU A 50 4.21 14.34 9.69
C LEU A 50 5.33 14.34 8.67
N LEU A 51 6.30 13.44 8.81
CA LEU A 51 7.39 13.26 7.85
C LEU A 51 7.00 12.36 6.66
N ASP A 52 6.08 11.42 6.87
CA ASP A 52 5.65 10.47 5.85
C ASP A 52 4.53 11.05 4.97
N ASP A 53 4.81 11.23 3.69
CA ASP A 53 3.89 11.78 2.70
C ASP A 53 2.65 10.89 2.49
N ASN A 54 2.77 9.57 2.64
CA ASN A 54 1.64 8.64 2.49
C ASN A 54 0.63 8.84 3.63
N ILE A 55 1.11 8.84 4.88
CA ILE A 55 0.25 9.13 6.05
C ILE A 55 -0.39 10.51 5.90
N ARG A 56 0.41 11.51 5.53
CA ARG A 56 -0.05 12.89 5.38
C ARG A 56 -1.18 12.98 4.37
N ASN A 57 -1.06 12.30 3.22
CA ASN A 57 -2.09 12.28 2.18
C ASN A 57 -3.37 11.56 2.63
N ILE A 58 -3.26 10.44 3.34
CA ILE A 58 -4.40 9.72 3.90
C ILE A 58 -5.16 10.63 4.89
N LEU A 59 -4.46 11.22 5.85
CA LEU A 59 -5.07 12.12 6.83
C LEU A 59 -5.67 13.35 6.18
N ALA A 60 -4.98 13.97 5.20
CA ALA A 60 -5.50 15.11 4.47
C ALA A 60 -6.83 14.78 3.76
N SER A 61 -6.93 13.59 3.16
CA SER A 61 -8.17 13.14 2.53
C SER A 61 -9.32 12.98 3.53
N LYS A 62 -9.03 12.43 4.72
CA LYS A 62 -10.04 12.16 5.76
C LYS A 62 -10.44 13.44 6.51
N PHE A 63 -9.54 14.42 6.65
CA PHE A 63 -9.80 15.71 7.31
C PHE A 63 -10.67 16.66 6.47
N ARG A 64 -10.77 16.44 5.15
CA ARG A 64 -11.42 17.37 4.21
C ARG A 64 -12.85 17.76 4.59
N ASN A 65 -13.62 16.82 5.14
CA ASN A 65 -15.04 17.02 5.47
C ASN A 65 -15.32 17.02 6.99
N VAL A 66 -14.29 17.25 7.81
CA VAL A 66 -14.43 17.28 9.28
C VAL A 66 -14.54 18.72 9.75
N ASP A 67 -15.57 19.04 10.51
CA ASP A 67 -15.86 20.37 11.07
C ASP A 67 -15.53 20.51 12.56
N ASP A 68 -15.14 19.41 13.23
CA ASP A 68 -14.75 19.36 14.63
C ASP A 68 -13.28 18.92 14.79
N PHE A 69 -12.48 19.72 15.50
CA PHE A 69 -11.07 19.39 15.72
C PHE A 69 -10.88 18.20 16.67
N ASP A 70 -11.79 17.96 17.62
CA ASP A 70 -11.70 16.77 18.47
C ASP A 70 -11.86 15.49 17.63
N TRP A 71 -12.70 15.53 16.59
CA TRP A 71 -12.82 14.45 15.61
C TRP A 71 -11.56 14.32 14.73
N VAL A 72 -10.92 15.43 14.35
CA VAL A 72 -9.61 15.41 13.66
C VAL A 72 -8.57 14.67 14.50
N ILE A 73 -8.49 14.96 15.81
CA ILE A 73 -7.56 14.28 16.72
C ILE A 73 -7.89 12.79 16.84
N ARG A 74 -9.16 12.40 16.93
CA ARG A 74 -9.54 10.98 16.97
C ARG A 74 -9.16 10.23 15.70
N LEU A 75 -9.38 10.83 14.53
CA LEU A 75 -8.96 10.26 13.24
C LEU A 75 -7.45 10.14 13.15
N PHE A 76 -6.72 11.17 13.58
CA PHE A 76 -5.27 11.13 13.69
C PHE A 76 -4.83 9.97 14.57
N GLN A 77 -5.37 9.83 15.78
CA GLN A 77 -5.00 8.76 16.70
C GLN A 77 -5.27 7.37 16.14
N GLY A 78 -6.48 7.15 15.57
CA GLY A 78 -6.84 5.87 14.98
C GLY A 78 -5.91 5.48 13.83
N ILE A 79 -5.68 6.40 12.90
CA ILE A 79 -4.77 6.16 11.76
C ILE A 79 -3.34 5.96 12.25
N MET A 80 -2.84 6.76 13.18
CA MET A 80 -1.47 6.64 13.68
C MET A 80 -1.26 5.41 14.57
N TYR A 81 -2.33 4.83 15.13
CA TYR A 81 -2.28 3.55 15.84
C TYR A 81 -2.31 2.37 14.85
N GLU A 82 -3.12 2.46 13.79
CA GLU A 82 -3.20 1.44 12.74
C GLU A 82 -2.03 1.49 11.74
N TYR A 83 -1.41 2.64 11.54
CA TYR A 83 -0.29 2.81 10.60
C TYR A 83 0.92 1.94 10.96
N PRO A 84 1.40 1.92 12.22
CA PRO A 84 2.42 0.97 12.65
C PRO A 84 1.90 -0.48 12.77
N MET A 85 0.60 -0.76 12.55
CA MET A 85 0.09 -2.15 12.42
C MET A 85 0.46 -2.78 11.08
N HIS A 86 1.36 -2.17 10.31
CA HIS A 86 1.90 -2.74 9.08
C HIS A 86 0.84 -2.99 8.00
N GLN A 87 -0.33 -2.36 8.06
CA GLN A 87 -1.44 -2.64 7.14
C GLN A 87 -1.19 -2.09 5.73
N ILE A 88 -1.43 -2.92 4.72
CA ILE A 88 -1.44 -2.51 3.31
C ILE A 88 -2.79 -1.84 3.00
N ARG A 89 -2.71 -0.69 2.33
CA ARG A 89 -3.87 0.17 2.02
C ARG A 89 -3.90 0.49 0.53
N TYR A 90 -5.05 0.90 0.01
CA TYR A 90 -5.11 1.47 -1.33
C TYR A 90 -4.22 2.72 -1.40
N GLY A 91 -3.33 2.78 -2.38
CA GLY A 91 -2.31 3.82 -2.53
C GLY A 91 -0.95 3.46 -1.92
N SER A 92 -0.83 2.37 -1.16
CA SER A 92 0.45 1.91 -0.63
C SER A 92 1.42 1.56 -1.77
N LYS A 93 2.65 2.07 -1.65
CA LYS A 93 3.80 1.66 -2.47
C LYS A 93 4.45 0.46 -1.82
N ILE A 94 4.42 -0.67 -2.52
CA ILE A 94 4.89 -1.95 -2.01
C ILE A 94 5.86 -2.60 -3.00
N THR A 95 6.66 -3.51 -2.49
CA THR A 95 7.31 -4.54 -3.29
C THR A 95 6.62 -5.86 -2.98
N ILE A 96 6.62 -6.79 -3.94
CA ILE A 96 6.04 -8.12 -3.75
C ILE A 96 7.16 -9.13 -3.90
N LYS A 97 7.44 -9.90 -2.86
CA LYS A 97 8.57 -10.81 -2.78
C LYS A 97 8.10 -12.25 -2.79
N HIS A 98 8.72 -13.05 -3.65
CA HIS A 98 8.46 -14.48 -3.71
C HIS A 98 9.07 -15.15 -2.48
N CYS A 99 8.30 -15.97 -1.77
CA CYS A 99 8.75 -16.59 -0.52
C CYS A 99 9.90 -17.59 -0.74
N SER A 100 9.83 -18.40 -1.80
CA SER A 100 10.81 -19.47 -2.04
C SER A 100 12.15 -18.93 -2.51
N THR A 101 12.15 -18.02 -3.49
CA THR A 101 13.39 -17.49 -4.08
C THR A 101 13.91 -16.23 -3.38
N GLY A 102 13.05 -15.51 -2.65
CA GLY A 102 13.38 -14.23 -2.05
C GLY A 102 13.51 -13.07 -3.04
N ASN A 103 13.20 -13.29 -4.32
CA ASN A 103 13.28 -12.24 -5.34
C ASN A 103 12.00 -11.41 -5.38
N PHE A 104 12.13 -10.16 -5.85
CA PHE A 104 11.00 -9.26 -6.01
C PHE A 104 10.34 -9.40 -7.39
N LEU A 105 9.02 -9.28 -7.42
CA LEU A 105 8.21 -9.13 -8.62
C LEU A 105 8.57 -7.80 -9.29
N SER A 106 9.07 -7.88 -10.52
CA SER A 106 9.56 -6.75 -11.30
C SER A 106 8.68 -6.54 -12.52
N HIS A 107 8.48 -5.28 -12.90
CA HIS A 107 7.91 -4.91 -14.21
C HIS A 107 8.74 -5.45 -15.39
N GLY A 108 9.96 -5.93 -15.12
CA GLY A 108 10.89 -6.48 -16.10
C GLY A 108 11.65 -5.39 -16.85
N GLU A 109 12.40 -5.80 -17.87
CA GLU A 109 12.94 -4.86 -18.84
C GLU A 109 11.77 -4.24 -19.61
N GLN A 110 11.78 -2.91 -19.82
CA GLN A 110 10.73 -2.15 -20.54
C GLN A 110 10.73 -2.45 -22.04
N ILE A 111 10.76 -3.73 -22.41
CA ILE A 111 10.76 -4.22 -23.78
C ILE A 111 9.35 -4.74 -24.04
N PRO A 112 8.56 -4.02 -24.85
CA PRO A 112 7.29 -4.53 -25.34
C PRO A 112 7.51 -5.88 -26.05
N ILE A 113 6.56 -6.80 -25.91
CA ILE A 113 6.63 -8.12 -26.59
C ILE A 113 6.78 -7.94 -28.11
N GLU A 114 6.10 -6.93 -28.65
CA GLU A 114 6.15 -6.54 -30.06
C GLU A 114 6.18 -5.00 -30.15
N THR A 115 6.71 -4.46 -31.24
CA THR A 115 6.62 -3.02 -31.54
C THR A 115 5.15 -2.57 -31.47
N ASP A 116 4.88 -1.50 -30.72
CA ASP A 116 3.53 -0.98 -30.42
C ASP A 116 2.67 -1.81 -29.46
N SER A 117 3.19 -2.90 -28.88
CA SER A 117 2.49 -3.65 -27.84
C SER A 117 2.39 -2.85 -26.53
N GLN A 118 1.21 -2.92 -25.90
CA GLN A 118 0.99 -2.37 -24.56
C GLN A 118 1.40 -3.35 -23.44
N LEU A 119 1.98 -4.50 -23.79
CA LEU A 119 2.37 -5.56 -22.88
C LEU A 119 3.89 -5.66 -22.76
N SER A 120 4.38 -5.68 -21.52
CA SER A 120 5.78 -5.97 -21.18
C SER A 120 5.88 -7.21 -20.30
N LYS A 121 6.96 -7.99 -20.43
CA LYS A 121 7.16 -9.22 -19.66
C LYS A 121 7.52 -8.91 -18.20
N VAL A 122 6.75 -9.46 -17.28
CA VAL A 122 7.02 -9.40 -15.83
C VAL A 122 8.01 -10.49 -15.43
N SER A 123 8.92 -10.19 -14.51
CA SER A 123 9.98 -11.09 -14.04
C SER A 123 10.06 -11.15 -12.51
N CYS A 124 10.80 -12.14 -11.99
CA CYS A 124 11.13 -12.27 -10.57
C CYS A 124 12.64 -12.49 -10.39
N ASP A 125 13.41 -11.49 -10.78
CA ASP A 125 14.88 -11.47 -10.83
C ASP A 125 15.52 -10.41 -9.91
N GLY A 126 14.69 -9.60 -9.23
CA GLY A 126 15.16 -8.55 -8.31
C GLY A 126 15.94 -9.11 -7.12
N MET A 127 17.20 -8.70 -6.97
CA MET A 127 18.09 -9.09 -5.86
C MET A 127 17.74 -8.36 -4.55
N SER A 128 18.54 -8.61 -3.50
CA SER A 128 18.38 -8.25 -2.08
C SER A 128 17.96 -6.82 -1.69
N ARG A 129 17.81 -5.87 -2.62
CA ARG A 129 17.20 -4.56 -2.38
C ARG A 129 16.28 -4.18 -3.53
N PRO A 130 15.09 -3.63 -3.23
CA PRO A 130 14.13 -3.34 -4.27
C PRO A 130 14.62 -2.23 -5.22
N ALA A 131 14.67 -2.53 -6.52
CA ALA A 131 14.90 -1.54 -7.55
C ALA A 131 13.61 -0.78 -7.88
N ALA A 132 13.72 0.38 -8.55
CA ALA A 132 12.55 1.16 -8.96
C ALA A 132 11.56 0.36 -9.85
N ASN A 133 12.04 -0.69 -10.53
CA ASN A 133 11.21 -1.58 -11.35
C ASN A 133 10.39 -2.61 -10.54
N GLU A 134 10.63 -2.71 -9.24
CA GLU A 134 9.97 -3.69 -8.34
C GLU A 134 8.93 -3.02 -7.43
N ILE A 135 8.70 -1.71 -7.62
CA ILE A 135 7.75 -0.94 -6.84
C ILE A 135 6.38 -0.93 -7.54
N TRP A 136 5.39 -1.42 -6.82
CA TRP A 136 3.99 -1.48 -7.21
C TRP A 136 3.15 -0.62 -6.29
N ILE A 137 2.14 0.04 -6.84
CA ILE A 137 1.13 0.79 -6.11
C ILE A 137 -0.11 -0.09 -6.05
N VAL A 138 -0.57 -0.38 -4.83
CA VAL A 138 -1.86 -1.06 -4.66
C VAL A 138 -2.98 -0.09 -4.99
N SER A 139 -3.81 -0.42 -5.96
CA SER A 139 -4.78 0.50 -6.55
C SER A 139 -6.16 -0.15 -6.66
N SER A 140 -7.18 0.68 -6.96
CA SER A 140 -8.54 0.18 -7.16
C SER A 140 -8.58 -0.82 -8.32
N PRO A 141 -9.34 -1.91 -8.20
CA PRO A 141 -9.50 -2.85 -9.29
C PRO A 141 -10.32 -2.22 -10.43
N TYR A 142 -10.21 -2.82 -11.62
CA TYR A 142 -11.04 -2.47 -12.76
C TYR A 142 -12.53 -2.63 -12.41
N GLY A 143 -13.32 -1.60 -12.74
CA GLY A 143 -14.77 -1.58 -12.51
C GLY A 143 -15.18 -1.03 -11.14
N GLU A 144 -14.24 -0.79 -10.22
CA GLU A 144 -14.53 -0.22 -8.90
C GLU A 144 -13.69 1.03 -8.60
N ASN A 145 -14.18 1.86 -7.68
CA ASN A 145 -13.45 2.99 -7.15
C ASN A 145 -13.30 2.82 -5.64
N LYS A 146 -12.10 2.46 -5.20
CA LYS A 146 -11.75 2.34 -3.78
C LYS A 146 -11.06 3.62 -3.32
N VAL A 147 -11.32 4.03 -2.09
CA VAL A 147 -10.75 5.26 -1.56
C VAL A 147 -9.30 5.02 -1.13
N PRO A 148 -8.32 5.82 -1.59
CA PRO A 148 -6.95 5.73 -1.09
C PRO A 148 -6.89 5.87 0.44
N GLY A 149 -6.07 5.05 1.08
CA GLY A 149 -5.91 4.96 2.53
C GLY A 149 -6.83 3.96 3.21
N ASP A 150 -7.85 3.43 2.54
CA ASP A 150 -8.67 2.38 3.12
C ASP A 150 -7.87 1.06 3.22
N PRO A 151 -8.01 0.32 4.34
CA PRO A 151 -7.32 -0.95 4.54
C PRO A 151 -7.82 -2.01 3.56
N ILE A 152 -6.92 -2.90 3.16
CA ILE A 152 -7.25 -4.01 2.27
C ILE A 152 -7.57 -5.23 3.11
N HIS A 153 -8.84 -5.63 3.13
CA HIS A 153 -9.25 -6.87 3.76
C HIS A 153 -8.87 -8.07 2.89
N TYR A 154 -8.58 -9.21 3.50
CA TYR A 154 -8.46 -10.45 2.73
C TYR A 154 -9.73 -10.73 1.95
N ASN A 155 -9.57 -11.38 0.80
CA ASN A 155 -10.60 -11.61 -0.20
C ASN A 155 -11.12 -10.32 -0.87
N SER A 156 -10.45 -9.19 -0.68
CA SER A 156 -10.65 -8.00 -1.51
C SER A 156 -9.97 -8.17 -2.86
N ILE A 157 -10.54 -7.52 -3.87
CA ILE A 157 -9.96 -7.43 -5.20
C ILE A 157 -9.16 -6.13 -5.31
N ILE A 158 -7.94 -6.22 -5.84
CA ILE A 158 -7.02 -5.10 -6.04
C ILE A 158 -6.53 -5.05 -7.49
N SER A 159 -5.89 -3.94 -7.86
CA SER A 159 -4.98 -3.88 -9.00
C SER A 159 -3.58 -3.46 -8.54
N LEU A 160 -2.54 -4.06 -9.09
CA LEU A 160 -1.16 -3.71 -8.83
C LEU A 160 -0.62 -2.90 -9.99
N LYS A 161 -0.32 -1.63 -9.75
CA LYS A 161 0.15 -0.70 -10.78
C LYS A 161 1.61 -0.38 -10.58
N HIS A 162 2.46 -0.69 -11.54
CA HIS A 162 3.88 -0.35 -11.50
C HIS A 162 4.07 1.16 -11.33
N GLU A 163 4.92 1.58 -10.38
CA GLU A 163 5.06 2.99 -10.01
C GLU A 163 5.55 3.86 -11.18
N THR A 164 6.61 3.43 -11.85
CA THR A 164 7.32 4.27 -12.84
C THR A 164 6.55 4.36 -14.16
N THR A 165 6.07 3.23 -14.68
CA THR A 165 5.40 3.18 -16.00
C THR A 165 3.89 3.34 -15.90
N GLY A 166 3.31 3.02 -14.74
CA GLY A 166 1.86 2.99 -14.56
C GLY A 166 1.16 1.79 -15.21
N GLY A 167 1.89 0.80 -15.73
CA GLY A 167 1.33 -0.44 -16.22
C GLY A 167 0.78 -1.31 -15.09
N SER A 168 -0.34 -2.00 -15.31
CA SER A 168 -0.96 -2.87 -14.32
C SER A 168 -0.51 -4.32 -14.50
N LEU A 169 -0.32 -5.05 -13.40
CA LEU A 169 -0.10 -6.49 -13.43
C LEU A 169 -1.32 -7.16 -14.07
N HIS A 170 -1.10 -7.91 -15.14
CA HIS A 170 -2.13 -8.34 -16.07
C HIS A 170 -1.98 -9.81 -16.40
N ALA A 171 -3.07 -10.56 -16.23
CA ALA A 171 -3.13 -11.96 -16.60
C ALA A 171 -3.57 -12.13 -18.06
N THR A 172 -2.92 -13.05 -18.73
CA THR A 172 -3.47 -13.77 -19.90
C THR A 172 -3.58 -15.24 -19.51
N GLU A 173 -3.98 -16.13 -20.43
CA GLU A 173 -4.22 -17.57 -20.17
C GLU A 173 -3.34 -18.15 -19.05
N ASN A 174 -2.02 -18.29 -19.28
CA ASN A 174 -1.06 -18.78 -18.30
C ASN A 174 0.12 -17.82 -18.06
N ASN A 175 0.12 -16.64 -18.68
CA ASN A 175 1.23 -15.69 -18.62
C ASN A 175 0.85 -14.41 -17.89
N VAL A 176 1.85 -13.79 -17.27
CA VAL A 176 1.72 -12.53 -16.55
C VAL A 176 2.51 -11.44 -17.24
N TRP A 177 1.86 -10.31 -17.45
CA TRP A 177 2.40 -9.15 -18.16
C TRP A 177 2.17 -7.89 -17.34
N SER A 178 2.88 -6.84 -17.71
CA SER A 178 2.48 -5.49 -17.36
C SER A 178 1.74 -4.90 -18.54
N PHE A 179 0.53 -4.39 -18.29
CA PHE A 179 -0.34 -3.83 -19.31
C PHE A 179 -0.57 -2.33 -19.10
N MET A 180 -0.32 -1.51 -20.12
CA MET A 180 -0.50 -0.05 -20.06
C MET A 180 -1.96 0.42 -20.15
N GLY A 181 -2.93 -0.51 -20.22
CA GLY A 181 -4.35 -0.21 -20.22
C GLY A 181 -5.06 -0.57 -18.91
N ARG A 182 -6.39 -0.60 -18.96
CA ARG A 182 -7.26 -1.06 -17.87
C ARG A 182 -8.07 -2.25 -18.35
N SER A 183 -8.11 -3.32 -17.56
CA SER A 183 -8.81 -4.56 -17.89
C SER A 183 -9.20 -5.31 -16.62
N GLU A 184 -10.29 -6.06 -16.68
CA GLU A 184 -10.67 -7.01 -15.63
C GLU A 184 -9.60 -8.08 -15.38
N ASN A 185 -8.79 -8.39 -16.39
CA ASN A 185 -7.65 -9.31 -16.25
C ASN A 185 -6.50 -8.73 -15.39
N SER A 186 -6.59 -7.46 -14.98
CA SER A 186 -5.69 -6.86 -14.01
C SER A 186 -6.27 -6.85 -12.58
N ASN A 187 -7.39 -7.54 -12.36
CA ASN A 187 -7.98 -7.72 -11.04
C ASN A 187 -7.39 -8.95 -10.36
N TRP A 188 -6.88 -8.74 -9.15
CA TRP A 188 -6.25 -9.77 -8.34
C TRP A 188 -6.96 -9.87 -6.99
N LEU A 189 -7.38 -11.07 -6.63
CA LEU A 189 -7.90 -11.41 -5.32
C LEU A 189 -6.72 -11.65 -4.36
N VAL A 190 -6.69 -10.91 -3.25
CA VAL A 190 -5.68 -11.10 -2.20
C VAL A 190 -6.20 -12.11 -1.20
N ARG A 191 -5.68 -13.34 -1.21
CA ARG A 191 -5.99 -14.35 -0.21
C ARG A 191 -4.87 -14.46 0.81
N ARG A 192 -5.23 -14.76 2.06
CA ARG A 192 -4.23 -15.10 3.09
C ARG A 192 -3.74 -16.52 2.85
N HIS A 193 -2.42 -16.71 2.81
CA HIS A 193 -1.86 -18.05 2.87
C HIS A 193 -1.86 -18.51 4.34
N THR A 194 -2.56 -19.60 4.64
CA THR A 194 -2.59 -20.24 5.97
C THR A 194 -2.44 -21.74 5.75
N THR A 195 -1.97 -22.49 6.75
CA THR A 195 -1.97 -23.96 6.74
C THR A 195 -3.10 -24.55 7.60
N GLU A 196 -3.91 -23.69 8.24
CA GLU A 196 -4.99 -24.10 9.14
C GLU A 196 -6.34 -24.08 8.39
N PRO A 197 -6.97 -25.26 8.18
CA PRO A 197 -8.24 -25.35 7.47
C PRO A 197 -9.33 -24.60 8.24
N GLY A 198 -9.83 -23.51 7.65
CA GLY A 198 -10.87 -22.63 8.21
C GLY A 198 -10.52 -21.15 8.20
N TYR A 199 -9.23 -20.81 8.19
CA TYR A 199 -8.77 -19.40 8.16
C TYR A 199 -8.56 -18.83 6.76
N HIS A 200 -8.51 -19.67 5.72
CA HIS A 200 -8.28 -19.24 4.33
C HIS A 200 -9.35 -18.28 3.79
N ASN A 201 -10.55 -18.33 4.38
CA ASN A 201 -11.70 -17.56 3.94
C ASN A 201 -12.20 -16.59 5.02
N ASP A 202 -11.45 -16.35 6.09
CA ASP A 202 -11.86 -15.38 7.12
C ASP A 202 -11.83 -13.96 6.53
N PRO A 203 -13.00 -13.33 6.29
CA PRO A 203 -13.05 -11.99 5.72
C PRO A 203 -12.64 -10.92 6.74
N ASN A 204 -12.47 -11.28 8.01
CA ASN A 204 -12.29 -10.33 9.11
C ASN A 204 -10.83 -9.89 9.32
N GLY A 205 -9.91 -10.31 8.46
CA GLY A 205 -8.50 -9.89 8.51
C GLY A 205 -8.16 -8.77 7.51
N VAL A 206 -7.23 -7.90 7.91
CA VAL A 206 -6.60 -6.90 7.03
C VAL A 206 -5.24 -7.42 6.60
N TRP A 207 -4.88 -7.23 5.34
CA TRP A 207 -3.56 -7.55 4.80
C TRP A 207 -2.51 -6.63 5.41
N ALA A 208 -1.52 -7.21 6.10
CA ALA A 208 -0.36 -6.50 6.64
C ALA A 208 0.96 -6.93 5.98
N ILE A 209 2.00 -6.12 6.16
CA ILE A 209 3.37 -6.38 5.73
C ILE A 209 3.86 -7.67 6.40
N GLY A 210 4.56 -8.49 5.62
CA GLY A 210 5.07 -9.78 6.10
C GLY A 210 4.01 -10.88 6.17
N ASP A 211 2.72 -10.60 5.99
CA ASP A 211 1.75 -11.66 5.76
C ASP A 211 2.08 -12.37 4.44
N ILE A 212 2.03 -13.70 4.49
CA ILE A 212 2.12 -14.54 3.30
C ILE A 212 0.74 -14.54 2.64
N ILE A 213 0.73 -14.21 1.36
CA ILE A 213 -0.47 -14.07 0.55
C ILE A 213 -0.38 -14.91 -0.71
N ILE A 214 -1.56 -15.10 -1.30
CA ILE A 214 -1.75 -15.64 -2.64
C ILE A 214 -2.43 -14.53 -3.45
N LEU A 215 -1.89 -14.23 -4.63
CA LEU A 215 -2.51 -13.33 -5.59
C LEU A 215 -3.16 -14.18 -6.67
N GLU A 216 -4.49 -14.27 -6.65
CA GLU A 216 -5.25 -15.03 -7.63
C GLU A 216 -5.88 -14.09 -8.65
N ASN A 217 -5.67 -14.34 -9.93
CA ASN A 217 -6.33 -13.54 -10.94
C ASN A 217 -7.84 -13.82 -10.96
N VAL A 218 -8.65 -12.76 -10.96
CA VAL A 218 -10.10 -12.89 -10.84
C VAL A 218 -10.73 -13.53 -12.09
N SER A 219 -10.18 -13.29 -13.28
CA SER A 219 -10.77 -13.75 -14.54
C SER A 219 -10.54 -15.24 -14.78
N ASN A 220 -9.30 -15.70 -14.69
CA ASN A 220 -8.95 -17.10 -14.97
C ASN A 220 -8.82 -18.00 -13.73
N LYS A 221 -8.94 -17.43 -12.51
CA LYS A 221 -8.86 -18.16 -11.23
C LYS A 221 -7.52 -18.82 -10.95
N LEU A 222 -6.46 -18.40 -11.65
CA LEU A 222 -5.13 -18.97 -11.46
C LEU A 222 -4.30 -18.08 -10.52
N PRO A 223 -3.53 -18.69 -9.61
CA PRO A 223 -2.65 -17.96 -8.72
C PRO A 223 -1.34 -17.55 -9.40
N LEU A 224 -0.79 -16.44 -8.94
CA LEU A 224 0.54 -15.98 -9.33
C LEU A 224 1.57 -17.02 -8.87
N TYR A 225 2.41 -17.43 -9.81
CA TYR A 225 3.38 -18.49 -9.63
C TYR A 225 4.76 -18.01 -10.06
N SER A 226 5.80 -18.39 -9.32
CA SER A 226 7.18 -18.24 -9.78
C SER A 226 8.01 -19.48 -9.44
N ASN A 227 8.92 -19.84 -10.34
CA ASN A 227 9.88 -20.91 -10.14
C ASN A 227 11.30 -20.36 -10.03
N ASP A 228 12.25 -21.26 -9.76
CA ASP A 228 13.66 -20.95 -9.60
C ASP A 228 14.33 -20.33 -10.84
N ASN A 229 13.65 -20.31 -12.00
CA ASN A 229 14.14 -19.72 -13.24
C ASN A 229 13.74 -18.24 -13.40
N HIS A 230 13.36 -17.55 -12.33
CA HIS A 230 13.01 -16.12 -12.32
C HIS A 230 11.81 -15.73 -13.22
N ASN A 231 11.08 -16.71 -13.75
CA ASN A 231 9.89 -16.47 -14.55
C ASN A 231 8.67 -16.37 -13.64
N VAL A 232 7.72 -15.55 -14.07
CA VAL A 232 6.42 -15.38 -13.42
C VAL A 232 5.34 -15.84 -14.38
N SER A 233 4.46 -16.70 -13.90
CA SER A 233 3.36 -17.29 -14.66
C SER A 233 2.13 -17.43 -13.77
N LEU A 234 1.09 -18.06 -14.31
CA LEU A 234 -0.13 -18.42 -13.60
C LEU A 234 -0.24 -19.93 -13.57
N ASP A 235 -0.11 -20.53 -12.39
CA ASP A 235 -0.13 -21.99 -12.22
C ASP A 235 -0.34 -22.38 -10.76
N GLY A 236 -0.67 -23.65 -10.52
CA GLY A 236 -0.86 -24.23 -9.20
C GLY A 236 -2.26 -24.01 -8.63
N ASP A 237 -2.47 -24.55 -7.44
CA ASP A 237 -3.73 -24.43 -6.68
C ASP A 237 -3.73 -23.27 -5.66
N GLY A 238 -2.58 -22.58 -5.54
CA GLY A 238 -2.36 -21.46 -4.64
C GLY A 238 -1.79 -21.87 -3.29
N TYR A 239 -1.65 -23.16 -2.99
CA TYR A 239 -1.12 -23.66 -1.72
C TYR A 239 0.32 -24.17 -1.83
N GLU A 240 0.86 -24.22 -3.04
CA GLU A 240 2.25 -24.58 -3.31
C GLU A 240 3.21 -23.48 -2.82
N GLU A 241 4.45 -23.86 -2.48
CA GLU A 241 5.50 -22.91 -2.08
C GLU A 241 5.75 -21.82 -3.14
N ASN A 242 5.58 -22.18 -4.41
CA ASN A 242 5.79 -21.29 -5.55
C ASN A 242 4.65 -20.29 -5.80
N ASN A 243 3.55 -20.41 -5.05
CA ASN A 243 2.45 -19.45 -5.05
C ASN A 243 2.48 -18.48 -3.87
N LYS A 244 3.48 -18.59 -2.99
CA LYS A 244 3.58 -17.78 -1.77
C LYS A 244 4.34 -16.50 -2.02
N TRP A 245 3.70 -15.39 -1.70
CA TRP A 245 4.27 -14.05 -1.83
C TRP A 245 4.06 -13.28 -0.54
N TYR A 246 4.87 -12.25 -0.28
CA TYR A 246 4.57 -11.26 0.75
C TYR A 246 4.92 -9.86 0.28
N ALA A 247 4.26 -8.86 0.86
CA ALA A 247 4.55 -7.47 0.56
C ALA A 247 5.47 -6.83 1.60
N GLU A 248 6.35 -5.95 1.13
CA GLU A 248 7.13 -5.01 1.93
C GLU A 248 6.79 -3.57 1.50
N ILE A 249 6.87 -2.58 2.39
CA ILE A 249 6.70 -1.17 2.00
C ILE A 249 7.98 -0.69 1.33
N ALA A 250 7.85 -0.08 0.15
CA ALA A 250 9.00 0.49 -0.55
C ALA A 250 9.50 1.75 0.17
N GLY A 251 10.81 1.81 0.48
CA GLY A 251 11.47 3.00 1.02
C GLY A 251 11.68 3.06 2.54
N GLN A 252 11.57 1.93 3.25
CA GLN A 252 11.99 1.79 4.66
C GLN A 252 13.44 1.32 4.81
#